data_AF-A0A1E3XAD5-F1
#
_entry.id   AF-A0A1E3XAD5-F1
#
_cell.length_a   1.000
_cell.length_b   1.000
_cell.length_c   1.000
_cell.angle_alpha   90.00
_cell.angle_beta   90.00
_cell.angle_gamma   90.00
#
_symmetry.space_group_name_H-M   'P 1'
#
loop_
_entity.id
_entity.type
_entity.pdbx_description
1 polymer ?
#
loop_
_entity_poly.entity_id
_entity_poly.type
_entity_poly.pdbx_seq_one_letter_code
_entity_poly.pdbx_strand_id
1 'polypeptide(L)' 'MEDKTDDNLKRLMAQIEMEQGLLFLKEILPQCMDLQNTIAKLMHNFYSSLCKEGFTKAQALEIIKIHGTGLNSNLNGEL' A
#
# COMPACT_ATOMS: atom_id res chain seq x y z
N MET A 1 2.03 9.95 47.81
CA MET A 1 2.90 8.90 47.23
C MET A 1 2.17 8.08 46.15
N GLU A 2 0.93 8.44 45.77
CA GLU A 2 0.11 7.77 44.73
C GLU A 2 0.48 8.13 43.28
N ASP A 3 1.11 9.28 43.06
CA ASP A 3 1.27 9.88 41.72
C ASP A 3 2.28 9.16 40.80
N LYS A 4 3.36 8.59 41.37
CA LYS A 4 4.43 7.94 40.59
C LYS A 4 4.08 6.54 40.10
N THR A 5 3.18 5.84 40.80
CA THR A 5 2.80 4.46 40.45
C THR A 5 1.81 4.45 39.30
N ASP A 6 0.88 5.41 39.28
CA ASP A 6 -0.09 5.61 38.19
C ASP A 6 0.60 6.01 36.88
N ASP A 7 1.63 6.88 36.96
CA ASP A 7 2.40 7.32 35.79
C ASP A 7 3.25 6.17 35.19
N ASN A 8 3.84 5.32 36.04
CA ASN A 8 4.55 4.12 35.59
C ASN A 8 3.62 3.09 34.93
N LEU A 9 2.41 2.93 35.45
CA LEU A 9 1.42 2.02 34.87
C LEU A 9 0.97 2.50 33.49
N LYS A 10 0.66 3.80 33.34
CA LYS A 10 0.31 4.40 32.04
C LYS A 10 1.41 4.21 31.01
N ARG A 11 2.67 4.45 31.40
CA ARG A 11 3.82 4.26 30.52
C ARG A 11 3.98 2.80 30.10
N LEU A 12 3.77 1.85 31.00
CA LEU A 12 3.81 0.42 30.68
C LEU A 12 2.68 0.02 29.71
N MET A 13 1.46 0.52 29.92
CA MET A 13 0.34 0.26 29.02
C MET A 13 0.61 0.80 27.60
N ALA A 14 1.14 2.03 27.49
CA ALA A 14 1.52 2.60 26.20
C ALA A 14 2.61 1.79 25.48
N GLN A 15 3.57 1.21 26.23
CA GLN A 15 4.58 0.32 25.65
C GLN A 15 3.95 -0.98 25.12
N ILE A 16 3.03 -1.58 25.87
CA ILE A 16 2.32 -2.81 25.45
C ILE A 16 1.50 -2.54 24.18
N GLU A 17 0.77 -1.43 24.12
CA GLU A 17 0.00 -1.04 22.92
C GLU A 17 0.90 -0.84 21.70
N MET A 18 2.05 -0.19 21.89
CA MET A 18 3.05 -0.03 20.82
C MET A 18 3.58 -1.38 20.32
N GLU A 19 3.93 -2.29 21.23
CA GLU A 19 4.44 -3.62 20.88
C GLU A 19 3.39 -4.46 20.12
N GLN A 20 2.13 -4.41 20.56
CA GLN A 20 1.02 -5.07 19.86
C GLN A 20 0.80 -4.47 18.46
N GLY A 21 0.87 -3.15 18.33
CA GLY A 21 0.82 -2.47 17.04
C GLY A 21 1.95 -2.90 16.10
N LEU A 22 3.17 -3.02 16.61
CA LEU A 22 4.31 -3.50 15.83
C LEU A 22 4.17 -4.96 15.39
N LEU A 23 3.65 -5.83 16.26
CA LEU A 23 3.37 -7.23 15.94
C LEU A 23 2.32 -7.32 14.82
N PHE A 24 1.22 -6.57 14.94
CA PHE A 24 0.19 -6.52 13.91
C PHE A 24 0.76 -6.04 12.56
N LEU A 25 1.55 -4.96 12.55
CA LEU A 25 2.19 -4.47 11.33
C LEU A 25 3.11 -5.52 10.69
N LYS A 26 3.86 -6.26 11.53
CA LYS A 26 4.72 -7.36 11.07
C LYS A 26 3.92 -8.52 10.49
N GLU A 27 2.74 -8.82 11.04
CA GLU A 27 1.85 -9.87 10.55
C GLU A 27 1.23 -9.54 9.19
N ILE A 28 0.87 -8.27 8.94
CA ILE A 28 0.26 -7.87 7.66
C ILE A 28 1.30 -7.59 6.56
N LEU A 29 2.54 -7.27 6.93
CA LEU A 29 3.59 -6.89 5.97
C LEU A 29 3.78 -7.92 4.83
N PRO A 30 3.84 -9.24 5.08
CA PRO A 30 3.91 -10.23 4.01
C PRO A 30 2.76 -10.12 3.00
N GLN A 31 1.53 -9.92 3.50
CA GLN A 31 0.34 -9.80 2.64
C GLN A 31 0.40 -8.53 1.79
N CYS A 32 0.90 -7.42 2.36
CA CYS A 32 1.14 -6.19 1.61
C CYS A 32 2.19 -6.39 0.51
N MET A 33 3.28 -7.12 0.80
CA MET A 33 4.30 -7.45 -0.20
C MET A 33 3.74 -8.36 -1.31
N ASP A 34 2.94 -9.37 -0.97
CA ASP A 34 2.29 -10.26 -1.93
C ASP A 34 1.30 -9.51 -2.83
N LEU A 35 0.53 -8.58 -2.26
CA LEU A 35 -0.35 -7.70 -3.02
C LEU A 35 0.45 -6.83 -3.99
N GLN A 36 1.54 -6.19 -3.52
CA GLN A 36 2.42 -5.39 -4.36
C GLN A 36 3.00 -6.22 -5.52
N ASN A 37 3.49 -7.43 -5.24
CA ASN A 37 4.01 -8.34 -6.24
C ASN A 37 2.96 -8.75 -7.27
N THR A 38 1.72 -8.99 -6.83
CA THR A 38 0.59 -9.34 -7.70
C THR A 38 0.24 -8.19 -8.63
N ILE A 39 0.13 -6.97 -8.10
CA ILE A 39 -0.15 -5.77 -8.90
C ILE A 39 0.97 -5.54 -9.93
N ALA A 40 2.23 -5.66 -9.53
CA ALA A 40 3.37 -5.50 -10.44
C ALA A 40 3.33 -6.52 -11.60
N LYS A 41 3.00 -7.79 -11.31
CA LYS A 41 2.82 -8.82 -12.35
C LYS A 41 1.68 -8.49 -13.30
N LEU A 42 0.54 -8.04 -12.79
CA LEU A 42 -0.61 -7.65 -13.62
C LEU A 42 -0.26 -6.46 -14.52
N MET A 43 0.39 -5.43 -13.98
CA MET A 43 0.84 -4.27 -14.75
C MET A 43 1.85 -4.67 -15.85
N HIS A 44 2.78 -5.55 -15.52
CA HIS A 44 3.77 -6.06 -16.49
C HIS A 44 3.13 -6.88 -17.60
N ASN A 45 2.17 -7.74 -17.26
CA ASN A 45 1.43 -8.54 -18.23
C ASN A 45 0.62 -7.63 -19.16
N PHE A 46 -0.07 -6.63 -18.62
CA PHE A 46 -0.83 -5.66 -19.40
C PHE A 46 0.07 -4.84 -20.34
N TYR A 47 1.21 -4.34 -19.84
CA TYR A 47 2.25 -3.70 -20.65
C TYR A 47 2.70 -4.58 -21.82
N SER A 48 2.99 -5.85 -21.52
CA SER A 48 3.48 -6.80 -22.50
C SER A 48 2.45 -7.10 -23.58
N SER A 49 1.17 -7.21 -23.21
CA SER A 49 0.06 -7.36 -24.15
C SER A 49 -0.07 -6.14 -25.06
N LEU A 50 -0.03 -4.92 -24.50
CA LEU A 50 -0.07 -3.69 -25.32
C LEU A 50 1.08 -3.64 -26.33
N CYS A 51 2.30 -3.98 -25.92
CA CYS A 51 3.43 -4.01 -26.85
C CYS A 51 3.25 -5.06 -27.97
N LYS A 52 2.63 -6.21 -27.67
CA LYS A 52 2.33 -7.25 -28.67
C LYS A 52 1.28 -6.80 -29.69
N GLU A 53 0.30 -6.00 -29.27
CA GLU A 53 -0.71 -5.40 -30.13
C GLU A 53 -0.17 -4.22 -30.97
N GLY A 54 1.14 -3.93 -30.89
CA GLY A 54 1.81 -2.93 -31.74
C GLY A 54 1.93 -1.54 -31.11
N PHE A 55 1.51 -1.35 -29.86
CA PHE A 55 1.75 -0.10 -29.16
C PHE A 55 3.24 0.08 -28.87
N THR A 56 3.74 1.29 -29.04
CA THR A 56 5.11 1.63 -28.62
C THR A 56 5.21 1.57 -27.09
N LYS A 57 6.44 1.42 -26.57
CA LYS A 57 6.69 1.44 -25.13
C LYS A 57 6.12 2.68 -24.44
N ALA A 58 6.22 3.85 -25.09
CA ALA A 58 5.72 5.11 -24.55
C ALA A 58 4.18 5.10 -24.44
N GLN A 59 3.49 4.67 -25.50
CA GLN A 59 2.03 4.55 -25.52
C GLN A 59 1.53 3.53 -24.48
N ALA A 60 2.18 2.37 -24.38
CA ALA A 60 1.80 1.37 -23.39
C ALA A 60 1.94 1.88 -21.95
N LEU A 61 3.01 2.63 -21.64
CA LEU A 61 3.20 3.27 -20.34
C LEU A 61 2.18 4.37 -20.05
N GLU A 62 1.81 5.17 -21.06
CA GLU A 62 0.77 6.20 -20.92
C GLU A 62 -0.60 5.58 -20.62
N ILE A 63 -0.98 4.52 -21.33
CA ILE A 63 -2.20 3.75 -21.08
C ILE A 63 -2.22 3.19 -19.65
N ILE A 64 -1.11 2.62 -19.18
CA ILE A 64 -1.00 2.10 -17.80
C ILE A 64 -1.10 3.22 -16.76
N LYS A 65 -0.51 4.40 -17.00
CA LYS A 65 -0.65 5.53 -16.08
C LYS A 65 -2.10 5.97 -15.97
N ILE A 66 -2.79 6.09 -17.10
CA ILE A 66 -4.18 6.58 -17.15
C ILE A 66 -5.16 5.55 -16.57
N HIS A 67 -5.01 4.28 -16.90
CA HIS A 67 -6.02 3.25 -16.59
C HIS A 67 -5.56 2.18 -15.59
N GLY A 68 -4.25 1.94 -15.47
CA GLY A 68 -3.69 0.89 -14.64
C GLY A 68 -3.60 1.21 -13.15
N THR A 69 -3.77 2.48 -12.75
CA THR A 69 -3.73 2.91 -11.34
C THR A 69 -5.12 3.18 -10.76
N GLY A 70 -6.15 3.36 -11.59
CA GLY A 70 -7.49 3.80 -11.14
C GLY A 70 -7.52 5.17 -10.46
N LEU A 71 -6.38 5.87 -10.35
CA LEU A 71 -6.25 7.15 -9.64
C LEU A 71 -6.91 8.31 -10.41
N ASN A 72 -7.03 8.20 -11.74
CA ASN A 72 -7.68 9.21 -12.57
C ASN A 72 -9.22 9.15 -12.55
N SER A 73 -9.83 8.07 -12.05
CA SER A 73 -11.29 7.93 -11.99
C SER A 73 -11.95 8.73 -10.87
N ASN A 74 -11.18 9.16 -9.85
CA ASN A 74 -11.70 9.85 -8.66
C ASN A 74 -11.21 11.30 -8.51
N LEU A 75 -10.46 11.85 -9.48
CA LEU A 75 -9.96 13.24 -9.41
C LEU A 75 -10.73 14.23 -10.30
N ASN A 76 -11.68 13.76 -11.12
CA ASN A 76 -12.44 14.60 -12.05
C ASN A 76 -13.94 14.70 -11.69
N GLY A 77 -14.31 14.44 -10.44
CA GLY A 77 -15.70 14.44 -10.01
C GLY A 77 -15.88 14.94 -8.59
N GLU A 78 -15.45 16.18 -8.32
CA GLU A 78 -16.03 17.12 -7.34
C GLU A 78 -15.16 18.39 -7.30
N LEU A 79 -15.48 19.35 -8.17
CA LEU A 79 -15.28 20.79 -7.97
C LEU A 79 -16.57 21.50 -8.36
#